data_AF-A0A6J7L262-F1
#
_entry.id   AF-A0A6J7L262-F1
#
_cell.length_a   1.000
_cell.length_b   1.000
_cell.length_c   1.000
_cell.angle_alpha   90.00
_cell.angle_beta   90.00
_cell.angle_gamma   90.00
#
_symmetry.space_group_name_H-M   'P 1'
#
loop_
_entity.id
_entity.type
_entity.pdbx_description
1 polymer ?
#
loop_
_entity_poly.entity_id
_entity_poly.type
_entity_poly.pdbx_seq_one_letter_code
_entity_poly.pdbx_strand_id
1 'polypeptide(L)'
;MPLKPNGSVDEDAAEENVVGEISDIAAGSTKSKTFDLELGGEYTIFCNIEHEAVTGTNGGSDTDYVSHYKNGMVATLTVSANN
;
A
#
# COMPACT_ATOMS: atom_id res chain seq x y z
N MET A 1 6.08 -8.16 -6.50
CA MET A 1 5.88 -7.75 -5.10
C MET A 1 5.42 -8.96 -4.30
N PRO A 2 6.13 -9.34 -3.22
CA PRO A 2 5.76 -10.48 -2.38
C PRO A 2 4.52 -10.16 -1.54
N LEU A 3 3.63 -11.13 -1.38
CA LEU A 3 2.37 -10.97 -0.64
C LEU A 3 2.23 -12.01 0.46
N LYS A 4 1.63 -11.61 1.58
CA LYS A 4 1.21 -12.48 2.67
C LYS A 4 -0.09 -13.21 2.30
N PRO A 5 -0.48 -14.31 2.99
CA PRO A 5 -1.71 -15.06 2.69
C PRO A 5 -3.01 -14.24 2.79
N ASN A 6 -3.02 -13.18 3.60
CA ASN A 6 -4.14 -12.24 3.73
C ASN A 6 -4.21 -11.22 2.56
N GLY A 7 -3.21 -11.22 1.67
CA GLY A 7 -3.12 -10.35 0.50
C GLY A 7 -2.56 -8.95 0.79
N SER A 8 -1.97 -8.70 1.95
CA SER A 8 -1.09 -7.55 2.15
C SER A 8 0.29 -7.81 1.54
N VAL A 9 1.07 -6.75 1.34
CA VAL A 9 2.46 -6.81 0.90
C VAL A 9 3.33 -7.29 2.06
N ASP A 10 4.21 -8.24 1.76
CA ASP A 10 5.22 -8.69 2.70
C ASP A 10 6.41 -7.71 2.69
N GLU A 11 6.37 -6.72 3.57
CA GLU A 11 7.38 -5.65 3.66
C GLU A 11 8.76 -6.17 4.06
N ASP A 12 8.84 -7.19 4.91
CA ASP A 12 10.11 -7.81 5.30
C ASP A 12 10.77 -8.49 4.08
N ALA A 13 9.97 -9.17 3.26
CA ALA A 13 10.44 -9.79 2.01
C ALA A 13 10.69 -8.76 0.88
N ALA A 14 10.22 -7.52 1.04
CA ALA A 14 10.39 -6.44 0.06
C ALA A 14 11.41 -5.38 0.50
N GLU A 15 12.00 -5.49 1.70
CA GLU A 15 12.79 -4.45 2.37
C GLU A 15 13.88 -3.84 1.47
N GLU A 16 14.59 -4.68 0.71
CA GLU A 16 15.66 -4.26 -0.21
C GLU A 16 15.18 -3.38 -1.38
N ASN A 17 13.87 -3.37 -1.66
CA ASN A 17 13.24 -2.61 -2.75
C ASN A 17 12.36 -1.46 -2.25
N VAL A 18 12.32 -1.21 -0.93
CA VAL A 18 11.51 -0.12 -0.34
C VAL A 18 12.29 1.19 -0.44
N VAL A 19 11.81 2.11 -1.28
CA VAL A 19 12.35 3.47 -1.39
C VAL A 19 11.96 4.34 -0.18
N GLY A 20 10.81 4.05 0.42
CA GLY A 20 10.37 4.61 1.68
C GLY A 20 8.88 4.50 1.90
N GLU A 21 8.45 4.86 3.11
CA GLU A 21 7.07 4.76 3.57
C GLU A 21 6.54 6.09 4.14
N ILE A 22 5.23 6.22 4.26
CA ILE A 22 4.58 7.25 5.07
C ILE A 22 3.70 6.57 6.12
N SER A 23 3.77 7.05 7.36
CA SER A 23 2.90 6.56 8.44
C SER A 23 1.42 6.66 8.06
N ASP A 24 0.59 5.79 8.63
CA ASP A 24 -0.86 5.80 8.49
C ASP A 24 -1.50 7.19 8.52
N ILE A 25 -2.44 7.40 7.62
CA ILE A 25 -3.18 8.64 7.46
C ILE A 25 -4.58 8.43 8.05
N ALA A 26 -4.88 9.14 9.13
CA ALA A 26 -6.20 9.06 9.76
C ALA A 26 -7.30 9.60 8.82
N ALA A 27 -8.52 9.08 8.95
CA ALA A 27 -9.66 9.55 8.18
C ALA A 27 -9.87 11.08 8.35
N GLY A 28 -10.09 11.79 7.24
CA GLY A 28 -10.26 13.24 7.22
C GLY A 28 -8.97 14.05 7.39
N SER A 29 -7.81 13.39 7.46
CA SER A 29 -6.50 14.06 7.54
C SER A 29 -5.75 14.00 6.21
N THR A 30 -4.79 14.91 6.05
CA THR A 30 -3.87 14.96 4.91
C THR A 30 -2.44 14.95 5.44
N LYS A 31 -1.58 14.12 4.84
CA LYS A 31 -0.13 14.11 5.08
C LYS A 31 0.62 14.20 3.74
N SER A 32 1.87 14.63 3.80
CA SER A 32 2.78 14.66 2.65
C SER A 32 4.17 14.20 3.07
N LYS A 33 4.90 13.58 2.13
CA LYS A 33 6.31 13.21 2.26
C LYS A 33 6.95 13.30 0.87
N THR A 34 8.24 13.66 0.84
CA THR A 34 9.03 13.74 -0.38
C THR A 34 10.03 12.59 -0.41
N PHE A 35 10.19 11.99 -1.59
CA PHE A 35 11.15 10.93 -1.87
C PHE A 35 11.98 11.32 -3.08
N ASP A 36 13.28 11.06 -3.02
CA ASP A 36 14.17 11.20 -4.15
C ASP A 36 14.15 9.89 -4.95
N LEU A 37 13.58 9.93 -6.14
CA LEU A 37 13.46 8.77 -7.03
C LEU A 37 14.53 8.82 -8.11
N GLU A 38 15.06 7.65 -8.48
CA GLU A 38 16.01 7.53 -9.58
C GLU A 38 15.30 7.70 -10.94
N LEU A 39 16.01 8.31 -11.88
CA LEU A 39 15.54 8.42 -13.26
C LEU A 39 15.60 7.05 -13.95
N GLY A 40 14.59 6.76 -14.77
CA GLY A 40 14.45 5.48 -15.46
C GLY A 40 13.83 4.37 -14.59
N GLY A 41 13.35 4.68 -13.39
CA GLY A 41 12.72 3.72 -12.49
C GLY A 41 11.21 3.55 -12.68
N GLU A 42 10.71 2.36 -12.37
CA GLU A 42 9.28 2.07 -12.19
C GLU A 42 9.01 1.85 -10.70
N TYR A 43 8.04 2.58 -10.15
CA TYR A 43 7.73 2.58 -8.73
C TYR A 43 6.28 2.20 -8.50
N THR A 44 6.03 1.37 -7.49
CA THR A 44 4.69 1.02 -7.03
C THR A 44 4.41 1.75 -5.72
N ILE A 45 3.36 2.55 -5.69
CA ILE A 45 2.84 3.19 -4.49
C ILE A 45 1.61 2.40 -4.05
N PHE A 46 1.57 1.99 -2.79
CA PHE A 46 0.44 1.24 -2.25
C PHE A 46 0.14 1.62 -0.82
N CYS A 47 -1.06 1.26 -0.37
CA CYS A 47 -1.40 1.26 1.05
C CYS A 47 -1.41 -0.17 1.57
N ASN A 48 -0.58 -0.44 2.57
CA ASN A 48 -0.46 -1.77 3.17
C ASN A 48 -1.25 -1.94 4.47
N ILE A 49 -2.19 -1.03 4.76
CA ILE A 49 -3.03 -1.14 5.95
C ILE A 49 -3.92 -2.38 5.84
N GLU A 50 -3.95 -3.12 6.95
CA GLU A 50 -4.89 -4.21 7.21
C GLU A 50 -5.87 -3.73 8.28
N HIS A 51 -7.18 -3.85 8.02
CA HIS A 51 -8.19 -3.58 9.05
C HIS A 51 -9.17 -4.75 9.15
N GLU A 52 -9.66 -5.02 10.35
CA GLU A 52 -10.77 -5.94 10.55
C GLU A 52 -12.01 -5.34 9.87
N ALA A 53 -12.73 -6.12 9.06
CA ALA A 53 -14.00 -5.65 8.50
C ALA A 53 -14.93 -5.19 9.64
N VAL A 54 -15.26 -3.89 9.68
CA VAL A 54 -16.17 -3.35 10.70
C VAL A 54 -17.51 -4.08 10.60
N THR A 55 -17.87 -4.82 11.66
CA THR A 55 -19.17 -5.48 11.78
C THR A 55 -20.28 -4.43 11.78
N GLY A 56 -21.00 -4.28 10.66
CA GLY A 56 -22.02 -3.25 10.54
C GLY A 56 -22.95 -3.45 9.35
N THR A 57 -23.96 -4.32 9.54
CA THR A 57 -25.15 -4.54 8.69
C THR A 57 -24.95 -5.44 7.46
N ASN A 58 -25.47 -6.66 7.56
CA ASN A 58 -25.65 -7.70 6.53
C ASN A 58 -24.51 -8.73 6.38
N GLY A 59 -24.47 -9.71 7.30
CA GLY A 59 -24.17 -11.11 6.97
C GLY A 59 -22.79 -11.48 6.41
N GLY A 60 -21.77 -10.65 6.60
CA GLY A 60 -20.38 -10.98 6.26
C GLY A 60 -19.69 -11.76 7.39
N SER A 61 -18.93 -12.80 7.04
CA SER A 61 -18.12 -13.61 7.96
C SER A 61 -17.13 -12.74 8.74
N ASP A 62 -17.06 -12.96 10.04
CA ASP A 62 -16.30 -12.23 11.07
C ASP A 62 -14.76 -12.43 10.99
N THR A 63 -14.22 -12.62 9.79
CA THR A 63 -12.82 -13.05 9.56
C THR A 63 -12.12 -12.38 8.38
N ASP A 64 -12.79 -11.50 7.64
CA ASP A 64 -12.19 -10.86 6.46
C ASP A 64 -11.38 -9.63 6.89
N TYR A 65 -10.08 -9.83 7.11
CA TYR A 65 -9.12 -8.74 7.08
C TYR A 65 -9.16 -8.07 5.71
N VAL A 66 -9.43 -6.77 5.70
CA VAL A 66 -9.47 -5.96 4.50
C VAL A 66 -8.08 -5.40 4.26
N SER A 67 -7.30 -6.06 3.40
CA SER A 67 -6.07 -5.50 2.86
C SER A 67 -6.41 -4.42 1.85
N HIS A 68 -5.99 -3.19 2.11
CA HIS A 68 -6.19 -2.08 1.17
C HIS A 68 -5.48 -2.35 -0.17
N TYR A 69 -4.31 -2.97 -0.13
CA TYR A 69 -3.58 -3.39 -1.32
C TYR A 69 -4.39 -4.38 -2.16
N LYS A 70 -4.90 -5.46 -1.55
CA LYS A 70 -5.73 -6.48 -2.23
C LYS A 70 -6.98 -5.88 -2.86
N ASN A 71 -7.53 -4.84 -2.23
CA ASN A 71 -8.70 -4.11 -2.72
C ASN A 71 -8.38 -3.06 -3.79
N GLY A 72 -7.14 -3.01 -4.28
CA GLY A 72 -6.75 -2.16 -5.39
C GLY A 72 -6.24 -0.78 -5.00
N MET A 73 -5.93 -0.53 -3.72
CA MET A 73 -5.27 0.71 -3.28
C MET A 73 -3.76 0.68 -3.61
N VAL A 74 -3.48 0.58 -4.90
CA VAL A 74 -2.15 0.54 -5.50
C VAL A 74 -2.15 1.37 -6.78
N ALA A 75 -1.07 2.08 -7.01
CA ALA A 75 -0.78 2.79 -8.25
C ALA A 75 0.67 2.54 -8.66
N THR A 76 0.94 2.59 -9.96
CA THR A 76 2.30 2.55 -10.49
C THR A 76 2.63 3.87 -11.16
N LEU A 77 3.88 4.27 -11.08
CA LEU A 77 4.41 5.42 -11.81
C LEU A 77 5.78 5.08 -12.38
N THR A 78 6.08 5.69 -13.52
CA THR A 78 7.41 5.63 -14.15
C THR A 78 8.05 6.99 -14.05
N VAL A 79 9.28 7.05 -13.56
CA VAL A 79 10.10 8.26 -13.59
C VAL A 79 10.99 8.17 -14.81
N SER A 80 10.74 8.96 -15.84
CA SER A 80 11.59 9.05 -17.02
C SER A 80 12.37 10.35 -17.05
N ALA A 81 13.57 10.32 -17.64
CA ALA A 81 14.24 11.56 -18.02
C ALA A 81 13.40 12.24 -19.11
N ASN A 82 13.05 13.51 -18.91
CA ASN A 82 12.49 14.34 -19.97
C ASN A 82 13.64 14.70 -20.90
N ASN A 83 13.60 14.17 -22.12
CA ASN A 83 14.55 14.49 -23.19
C ASN A 83 14.09 15.76 -23.91
#